data_AF-A0A379LGM8-F1
#
_entry.id   AF-A0A379LGM8-F1
#
_cell.length_a   1.000
_cell.length_b   1.000
_cell.length_c   1.000
_cell.angle_alpha   90.00
_cell.angle_beta   90.00
_cell.angle_gamma   90.00
#
_symmetry.space_group_name_H-M   'P 1'
#
loop_
_entity.id
_entity.type
_entity.pdbx_description
1 polymer ?
#
loop_
_entity_poly.entity_id
_entity_poly.type
_entity_poly.pdbx_seq_one_letter_code
_entity_poly.pdbx_strand_id
1 'polypeptide(L)'
;MSNNTLTVESLLADAMPQSNYEWPDSLPHLSQQLPKNKSEEDRKFLLKECSVYRDFDPTKFYNSYKNHSKEQFIIEFLNHHAFQFNSRRRFRESLKIQTTVKKVLKKSTPLDIVIPIFCVIGNLAKRIEPTTVTFAEACSLQSLQNISKLFLDMTSVELRFQIIADSNFYVRPLGSDPIISSKYLDDLKKYSKENELENLYIHDMCDMAKRKHPTIPSFFLLKNAR
;
A
#
# COMPACT_ATOMS: atom_id res chain seq x y z
N MET A 1 44.28 -15.20 14.51
CA MET A 1 43.07 -14.38 14.73
C MET A 1 42.26 -14.44 13.46
N SER A 2 41.22 -15.28 13.42
CA SER A 2 40.36 -15.44 12.25
C SER A 2 39.30 -14.33 12.25
N ASN A 3 39.20 -13.60 11.15
CA ASN A 3 38.20 -12.56 10.98
C ASN A 3 36.80 -13.20 10.95
N ASN A 4 35.97 -12.87 11.95
CA ASN A 4 34.55 -13.19 11.99
C ASN A 4 33.80 -12.27 11.01
N THR A 5 33.97 -12.48 9.72
CA THR A 5 33.22 -11.75 8.69
C THR A 5 32.05 -12.61 8.23
N LEU A 6 30.85 -12.30 8.73
CA LEU A 6 29.59 -12.80 8.17
C LEU A 6 29.35 -12.11 6.84
N THR A 7 29.33 -12.87 5.74
CA THR A 7 28.96 -12.34 4.43
C THR A 7 27.44 -12.36 4.30
N VAL A 8 26.89 -11.45 3.47
CA VAL A 8 25.44 -11.42 3.21
C VAL A 8 24.95 -12.76 2.63
N GLU A 9 25.80 -13.44 1.86
CA GLU A 9 25.53 -14.79 1.34
C GLU A 9 25.38 -15.84 2.44
N SER A 10 26.21 -15.81 3.50
CA SER A 10 26.09 -16.77 4.60
C SER A 10 24.84 -16.53 5.46
N LEU A 11 24.36 -15.29 5.54
CA LEU A 11 23.09 -14.95 6.21
C LEU A 11 21.85 -15.32 5.38
N LEU A 12 21.95 -15.32 4.05
CA LEU A 12 20.86 -15.71 3.15
C LEU A 12 20.75 -17.23 2.97
N ALA A 13 21.86 -17.96 3.12
CA ALA A 13 21.87 -19.43 3.06
C ALA A 13 21.07 -20.09 4.20
N ASP A 14 21.02 -19.47 5.39
CA ASP A 14 20.25 -19.95 6.53
C ASP A 14 18.77 -19.49 6.53
N ALA A 15 18.41 -18.57 5.63
CA ALA A 15 17.04 -18.15 5.43
C ALA A 15 16.31 -19.16 4.51
N MET A 16 15.98 -20.33 5.05
CA MET A 16 15.10 -21.28 4.38
C MET A 16 13.77 -20.58 4.05
N PRO A 17 13.39 -20.43 2.77
CA PRO A 17 12.10 -19.89 2.42
C PRO A 17 11.03 -20.79 3.07
N GLN A 18 10.05 -20.18 3.76
CA GLN A 18 8.96 -20.93 4.42
C GLN A 18 8.09 -21.75 3.44
N SER A 19 8.35 -21.63 2.14
CA SER A 19 7.72 -22.37 1.05
C SER A 19 8.71 -22.54 -0.09
N ASN A 20 8.80 -23.76 -0.63
CA ASN A 20 9.46 -24.01 -1.92
C ASN A 20 8.60 -23.38 -3.01
N TYR A 21 8.85 -22.11 -3.34
CA TYR A 21 8.30 -21.50 -4.55
C TYR A 21 9.10 -22.03 -5.74
N GLU A 22 8.73 -23.20 -6.24
CA GLU A 22 9.15 -23.65 -7.56
C GLU A 22 8.35 -22.86 -8.60
N TRP A 23 9.04 -22.04 -9.40
CA TRP A 23 8.43 -21.45 -10.59
C TRP A 23 8.11 -22.60 -11.55
N PRO A 24 6.84 -22.87 -11.88
CA PRO A 24 6.49 -23.97 -12.75
C PRO A 24 7.20 -23.83 -14.09
N ASP A 25 7.86 -24.89 -14.57
CA ASP A 25 8.49 -24.92 -15.90
C ASP A 25 7.49 -24.62 -17.04
N SER A 26 6.19 -24.82 -16.76
CA SER A 26 5.09 -24.50 -17.66
C SER A 26 4.73 -23.01 -17.73
N LEU A 27 5.17 -22.20 -16.76
CA LEU A 27 4.99 -20.76 -16.78
C LEU A 27 6.22 -20.11 -17.44
N PRO A 28 6.02 -19.18 -18.40
CA PRO A 28 7.12 -18.67 -19.19
C PRO A 28 8.21 -18.07 -18.31
N HIS A 29 9.47 -18.43 -18.58
CA HIS A 29 10.62 -17.67 -18.10
C HIS A 29 10.56 -16.29 -18.76
N LEU A 30 9.94 -15.34 -18.05
CA LEU A 30 9.68 -13.99 -18.54
C LEU A 30 10.95 -13.21 -18.90
N SER A 31 12.14 -13.69 -18.50
CA SER A 31 13.44 -13.13 -18.89
C SER A 31 13.76 -13.28 -20.39
N GLN A 32 13.10 -14.21 -21.09
CA GLN A 32 13.38 -14.50 -22.51
C GLN A 32 12.29 -14.00 -23.46
N GLN A 33 11.15 -13.52 -22.94
CA GLN A 33 10.10 -12.94 -23.77
C GLN A 33 10.37 -11.45 -23.94
N LEU A 34 10.66 -11.04 -25.18
CA LEU A 34 10.52 -9.63 -25.58
C LEU A 34 9.15 -9.15 -25.11
N PRO A 35 9.04 -8.03 -24.37
CA PRO A 35 7.76 -7.53 -23.96
C PRO A 35 6.96 -7.28 -25.23
N LYS A 36 5.98 -8.15 -25.51
CA LYS A 36 4.96 -7.84 -26.50
C LYS A 36 4.38 -6.52 -26.03
N ASN A 37 4.42 -5.50 -26.88
CA ASN A 37 3.71 -4.25 -26.67
C ASN A 37 2.24 -4.63 -26.48
N LYS A 38 1.84 -4.85 -25.22
CA LYS A 38 0.46 -5.10 -24.85
C LYS A 38 -0.29 -3.84 -25.26
N SER A 39 -1.42 -3.99 -25.94
CA SER A 39 -2.22 -2.83 -26.30
C SER A 39 -2.60 -2.07 -25.02
N GLU A 40 -2.85 -0.76 -25.13
CA GLU A 40 -3.37 0.03 -24.01
C GLU A 40 -4.64 -0.60 -23.41
N GLU A 41 -5.43 -1.29 -24.24
CA GLU A 41 -6.62 -2.05 -23.83
C GLU A 41 -6.26 -3.25 -22.96
N ASP A 42 -5.25 -4.04 -23.34
CA ASP A 42 -4.75 -5.16 -22.54
C ASP A 42 -4.22 -4.66 -21.19
N ARG A 43 -3.52 -3.52 -21.17
CA ARG A 43 -3.01 -2.92 -19.93
C ARG A 43 -4.16 -2.50 -19.01
N LYS A 44 -5.19 -1.85 -19.55
CA LYS A 44 -6.39 -1.45 -18.78
C LYS A 44 -7.15 -2.67 -18.24
N PHE A 45 -7.31 -3.70 -19.07
CA PHE A 45 -7.92 -4.96 -18.65
C PHE A 45 -7.16 -5.60 -17.48
N LEU A 46 -5.83 -5.76 -17.63
CA LEU A 46 -4.98 -6.33 -16.58
C LEU A 46 -4.99 -5.48 -15.31
N LEU A 47 -4.95 -4.15 -15.43
CA LEU A 47 -5.03 -3.26 -14.28
C LEU A 47 -6.32 -3.49 -13.50
N LYS A 48 -7.45 -3.62 -14.20
CA LYS A 48 -8.74 -3.92 -13.59
C LYS A 48 -8.73 -5.29 -12.88
N GLU A 49 -8.21 -6.32 -13.53
CA GLU A 49 -8.16 -7.68 -12.97
C GLU A 49 -7.22 -7.80 -11.76
N CYS A 50 -6.06 -7.14 -11.80
CA CYS A 50 -5.02 -7.23 -10.77
C CYS A 50 -5.26 -6.31 -9.58
N SER A 51 -6.19 -5.34 -9.66
CA SER A 51 -6.45 -4.37 -8.59
C SER A 51 -7.65 -4.74 -7.70
N VAL A 52 -8.03 -6.01 -7.69
CA VAL A 52 -9.21 -6.53 -6.96
C VAL A 52 -8.77 -7.50 -5.87
N TYR A 53 -9.40 -7.38 -4.69
CA TYR A 53 -9.20 -8.28 -3.56
C TYR A 53 -10.11 -9.50 -3.67
N ARG A 54 -9.66 -10.54 -4.37
CA ARG A 54 -10.43 -11.78 -4.61
C ARG A 54 -10.81 -12.52 -3.31
N ASP A 55 -10.06 -12.31 -2.24
CA ASP A 55 -10.31 -12.91 -0.92
C ASP A 55 -11.37 -12.17 -0.10
N PHE A 56 -11.91 -11.04 -0.60
CA PHE A 56 -12.99 -10.30 0.03
C PHE A 56 -14.31 -10.52 -0.69
N ASP A 57 -15.27 -11.18 -0.03
CA ASP A 57 -16.65 -11.30 -0.48
C ASP A 57 -17.54 -10.31 0.30
N PRO A 58 -18.03 -9.23 -0.35
CA PRO A 58 -18.86 -8.22 0.31
C PRO A 58 -20.17 -8.79 0.90
N THR A 59 -20.77 -9.76 0.22
CA THR A 59 -22.06 -10.36 0.63
C THR A 59 -21.86 -11.22 1.86
N LYS A 60 -20.82 -12.06 1.85
CA LYS A 60 -20.46 -12.88 3.00
C LYS A 60 -20.06 -12.01 4.19
N PHE A 61 -19.23 -11.00 3.97
CA PHE A 61 -18.83 -10.05 5.00
C PHE A 61 -20.06 -9.36 5.63
N TYR A 62 -20.96 -8.81 4.81
CA TYR A 62 -22.17 -8.15 5.30
C TYR A 62 -23.01 -9.11 6.15
N ASN A 63 -23.25 -10.32 5.67
CA ASN A 63 -24.04 -11.31 6.41
C ASN A 63 -23.43 -11.71 7.75
N SER A 64 -22.11 -11.79 7.86
CA SER A 64 -21.41 -12.09 9.11
C SER A 64 -21.49 -10.96 10.14
N TYR A 65 -21.59 -9.71 9.70
CA TYR A 65 -21.44 -8.54 10.58
C TYR A 65 -22.67 -7.61 10.61
N LYS A 66 -23.76 -7.91 9.90
CA LYS A 66 -24.95 -7.04 9.81
C LYS A 66 -25.61 -6.68 11.15
N ASN A 67 -25.44 -7.50 12.17
CA ASN A 67 -25.99 -7.26 13.51
C ASN A 67 -25.04 -6.46 14.42
N HIS A 68 -23.83 -6.15 13.97
CA HIS A 68 -22.90 -5.31 14.70
C HIS A 68 -23.38 -3.86 14.71
N SER A 69 -22.94 -3.09 15.71
CA SER A 69 -23.09 -1.63 15.64
C SER A 69 -22.33 -1.09 14.41
N LYS A 70 -22.74 0.07 13.89
CA LYS A 70 -22.06 0.69 12.73
C LYS A 70 -20.56 0.89 12.97
N GLU A 71 -20.18 1.24 14.21
CA GLU A 71 -18.79 1.33 14.62
C GLU A 71 -18.07 -0.02 14.51
N GLN A 72 -18.63 -1.08 15.09
CA GLN A 72 -18.05 -2.41 15.03
C GLN A 72 -17.97 -2.93 13.59
N PHE A 73 -18.98 -2.68 12.77
CA PHE A 73 -18.98 -3.06 11.35
C PHE A 73 -17.82 -2.41 10.59
N ILE A 74 -17.61 -1.09 10.79
CA ILE A 74 -16.47 -0.37 10.21
C ILE A 74 -15.14 -0.96 10.68
N ILE A 75 -15.00 -1.23 11.98
CA ILE A 75 -13.77 -1.81 12.53
C ILE A 75 -13.51 -3.20 11.95
N GLU A 76 -14.53 -4.05 11.81
CA GLU A 76 -14.39 -5.38 11.20
C GLU A 76 -14.00 -5.29 9.73
N PHE A 77 -14.51 -4.30 8.99
CA PHE A 77 -14.14 -4.09 7.59
C PHE A 77 -12.64 -3.75 7.49
N LEU A 78 -12.20 -2.75 8.25
CA LEU A 78 -10.80 -2.31 8.25
C LEU A 78 -9.86 -3.43 8.72
N ASN A 79 -10.34 -4.29 9.62
CA ASN A 79 -9.60 -5.40 10.19
C ASN A 79 -9.64 -6.69 9.35
N HIS A 80 -10.30 -6.65 8.18
CA HIS A 80 -10.41 -7.83 7.32
C HIS A 80 -9.04 -8.24 6.77
N HIS A 81 -8.78 -9.55 6.76
CA HIS A 81 -7.48 -10.11 6.37
C HIS A 81 -7.07 -9.79 4.92
N ALA A 82 -8.04 -9.58 4.04
CA ALA A 82 -7.79 -9.15 2.66
C ALA A 82 -7.11 -7.77 2.56
N PHE A 83 -7.30 -6.90 3.57
CA PHE A 83 -6.78 -5.52 3.56
C PHE A 83 -5.69 -5.29 4.61
N GLN A 84 -5.65 -6.10 5.67
CA GLN A 84 -4.81 -5.83 6.83
C GLN A 84 -3.72 -6.88 7.07
N PHE A 85 -2.48 -6.41 7.14
CA PHE A 85 -1.29 -7.21 7.47
C PHE A 85 -0.94 -7.23 8.98
N ASN A 86 -1.65 -6.46 9.79
CA ASN A 86 -1.47 -6.37 11.25
C ASN A 86 -2.21 -7.44 12.03
N SER A 87 -1.77 -7.67 13.27
CA SER A 87 -2.51 -8.44 14.27
C SER A 87 -3.97 -7.97 14.39
N ARG A 88 -4.89 -8.83 13.96
CA ARG A 88 -6.33 -8.55 13.95
C ARG A 88 -6.90 -8.25 15.33
N ARG A 89 -6.38 -8.93 16.36
CA ARG A 89 -6.81 -8.75 17.75
C ARG A 89 -6.42 -7.36 18.27
N ARG A 90 -5.15 -6.98 18.11
CA ARG A 90 -4.64 -5.67 18.58
C ARG A 90 -5.35 -4.50 17.90
N PHE A 91 -5.69 -4.64 16.62
CA PHE A 91 -6.44 -3.62 15.90
C PHE A 91 -7.86 -3.45 16.48
N ARG A 92 -8.60 -4.55 16.64
CA ARG A 92 -9.97 -4.52 17.19
C ARG A 92 -10.03 -3.93 18.60
N GLU A 93 -9.06 -4.28 19.45
CA GLU A 93 -8.98 -3.84 20.85
C GLU A 93 -8.43 -2.41 21.02
N SER A 94 -7.99 -1.76 19.94
CA SER A 94 -7.35 -0.44 20.03
C SER A 94 -8.35 0.67 20.36
N LEU A 95 -8.23 1.23 21.56
CA LEU A 95 -9.04 2.39 22.01
C LEU A 95 -8.90 3.58 21.07
N LYS A 96 -7.72 3.80 20.50
CA LYS A 96 -7.46 4.87 19.53
C LYS A 96 -8.33 4.70 18.27
N ILE A 97 -8.43 3.48 17.75
CA ILE A 97 -9.21 3.17 16.55
C ILE A 97 -10.68 3.35 16.82
N GLN A 98 -11.19 2.74 17.89
CA GLN A 98 -12.58 2.87 18.31
C GLN A 98 -12.97 4.35 18.49
N THR A 99 -12.13 5.13 19.17
CA THR A 99 -12.36 6.57 19.38
C THR A 99 -12.37 7.34 18.07
N THR A 100 -11.47 7.03 17.13
CA THR A 100 -11.44 7.68 15.81
C THR A 100 -12.69 7.36 15.01
N VAL A 101 -13.09 6.09 14.92
CA VAL A 101 -14.31 5.68 14.21
C VAL A 101 -15.55 6.33 14.83
N LYS A 102 -15.66 6.34 16.16
CA LYS A 102 -16.74 7.06 16.86
C LYS A 102 -16.80 8.55 16.50
N LYS A 103 -15.64 9.23 16.44
CA LYS A 103 -15.57 10.65 16.07
C LYS A 103 -16.00 10.88 14.63
N VAL A 104 -15.54 10.05 13.70
CA VAL A 104 -15.91 10.07 12.28
C VAL A 104 -17.42 9.91 12.13
N LEU A 105 -18.00 8.90 12.79
CA LEU A 105 -19.45 8.67 12.79
C LEU A 105 -20.24 9.83 13.40
N LYS A 106 -19.77 10.40 14.52
CA LYS A 106 -20.46 11.51 15.19
C LYS A 106 -20.43 12.81 14.39
N LYS A 107 -19.33 13.07 13.68
CA LYS A 107 -19.11 14.33 12.95
C LYS A 107 -19.44 14.24 11.46
N SER A 108 -19.80 13.05 10.97
CA SER A 108 -20.03 12.79 9.54
C SER A 108 -18.86 13.26 8.67
N THR A 109 -17.63 13.07 9.16
CA THR A 109 -16.41 13.38 8.41
C THR A 109 -15.87 12.14 7.73
N PRO A 110 -15.03 12.28 6.69
CA PRO A 110 -14.32 11.15 6.11
C PRO A 110 -13.39 10.47 7.13
N LEU A 111 -13.11 9.19 6.91
CA LEU A 111 -12.09 8.44 7.63
C LEU A 111 -10.78 8.47 6.82
N ASP A 112 -9.71 9.00 7.42
CA ASP A 112 -8.39 9.03 6.81
C ASP A 112 -7.53 7.84 7.26
N ILE A 113 -6.99 7.09 6.30
CA ILE A 113 -5.90 6.13 6.51
C ILE A 113 -4.60 6.78 6.04
N VAL A 114 -3.61 6.84 6.92
CA VAL A 114 -2.26 7.32 6.58
C VAL A 114 -1.38 6.12 6.29
N ILE A 115 -0.72 6.10 5.13
CA ILE A 115 0.14 4.98 4.73
C ILE A 115 1.47 5.48 4.13
N PRO A 116 2.63 5.14 4.72
CA PRO A 116 3.93 5.41 4.12
C PRO A 116 4.30 4.31 3.11
N ILE A 117 4.36 4.65 1.83
CA ILE A 117 4.67 3.74 0.71
C ILE A 117 5.31 4.51 -0.45
N PHE A 118 5.74 3.79 -1.48
CA PHE A 118 6.34 4.32 -2.71
C PHE A 118 7.73 4.94 -2.53
N CYS A 119 8.60 4.19 -1.85
CA CYS A 119 10.02 4.49 -1.79
C CYS A 119 10.71 4.20 -3.13
N VAL A 120 11.74 4.97 -3.49
CA VAL A 120 12.58 4.68 -4.65
C VAL A 120 13.81 3.92 -4.20
N ILE A 121 13.96 2.69 -4.68
CA ILE A 121 15.15 1.85 -4.47
C ILE A 121 15.99 1.94 -5.75
N GLY A 122 17.19 2.53 -5.65
CA GLY A 122 18.12 2.71 -6.78
C GLY A 122 18.78 1.43 -7.32
N ASN A 123 18.35 0.24 -6.88
CA ASN A 123 18.92 -1.03 -7.34
C ASN A 123 18.26 -1.47 -8.66
N LEU A 124 19.03 -1.38 -9.75
CA LEU A 124 18.59 -1.75 -11.11
C LEU A 124 18.16 -3.22 -11.24
N ALA A 125 18.69 -4.13 -10.41
CA ALA A 125 18.25 -5.53 -10.39
C ALA A 125 16.87 -5.72 -9.74
N LYS A 126 16.40 -4.73 -8.97
CA LYS A 126 15.09 -4.74 -8.28
C LYS A 126 14.05 -3.88 -8.97
N ARG A 127 14.45 -3.01 -9.91
CA ARG A 127 13.55 -2.09 -10.59
C ARG A 127 14.02 -1.84 -12.02
N ILE A 128 13.19 -2.26 -12.98
CA ILE A 128 13.45 -2.18 -14.42
C ILE A 128 13.56 -0.72 -14.88
N GLU A 129 12.70 0.17 -14.34
CA GLU A 129 12.75 1.61 -14.58
C GLU A 129 12.51 2.40 -13.28
N PRO A 130 13.49 3.16 -12.77
CA PRO A 130 13.37 3.87 -11.50
C PRO A 130 12.60 5.20 -11.59
N THR A 131 12.36 5.70 -12.81
CA THR A 131 11.85 7.04 -13.12
C THR A 131 10.37 7.09 -13.46
N THR A 132 9.67 5.95 -13.53
CA THR A 132 8.29 5.87 -14.04
C THR A 132 7.39 5.11 -13.07
N VAL A 133 6.10 5.45 -13.10
CA VAL A 133 5.05 4.65 -12.45
C VAL A 133 4.92 3.35 -13.22
N THR A 134 5.35 2.24 -12.62
CA THR A 134 5.24 0.93 -13.26
C THR A 134 3.83 0.38 -13.08
N PHE A 135 3.58 -0.79 -13.67
CA PHE A 135 2.31 -1.50 -13.47
C PHE A 135 2.05 -1.85 -11.99
N ALA A 136 3.10 -2.05 -11.19
CA ALA A 136 2.96 -2.37 -9.77
C ALA A 136 2.38 -1.19 -8.97
N GLU A 137 2.91 0.02 -9.18
CA GLU A 137 2.37 1.23 -8.55
C GLU A 137 0.95 1.53 -9.04
N ALA A 138 0.70 1.38 -10.34
CA ALA A 138 -0.63 1.54 -10.93
C ALA A 138 -1.66 0.61 -10.26
N CYS A 139 -1.37 -0.69 -10.16
CA CYS A 139 -2.22 -1.66 -9.48
C CYS A 139 -2.40 -1.31 -8.00
N SER A 140 -1.34 -0.89 -7.32
CA SER A 140 -1.39 -0.53 -5.90
C SER A 140 -2.33 0.66 -5.66
N LEU A 141 -2.18 1.73 -6.44
CA LEU A 141 -3.04 2.91 -6.36
C LEU A 141 -4.49 2.56 -6.69
N GLN A 142 -4.72 1.84 -7.78
CA GLN A 142 -6.08 1.42 -8.17
C GLN A 142 -6.73 0.52 -7.10
N SER A 143 -5.96 -0.35 -6.46
CA SER A 143 -6.44 -1.22 -5.37
C SER A 143 -6.88 -0.41 -4.16
N LEU A 144 -6.11 0.60 -3.75
CA LEU A 144 -6.50 1.51 -2.67
C LEU A 144 -7.78 2.27 -3.00
N GLN A 145 -7.90 2.78 -4.24
CA GLN A 145 -9.13 3.44 -4.71
C GLN A 145 -10.33 2.49 -4.67
N ASN A 146 -10.15 1.23 -5.06
CA ASN A 146 -11.19 0.22 -5.03
C ASN A 146 -11.62 -0.11 -3.59
N ILE A 147 -10.68 -0.17 -2.63
CA ILE A 147 -11.01 -0.30 -1.20
C ILE A 147 -11.84 0.89 -0.73
N SER A 148 -11.46 2.11 -1.09
CA SER A 148 -12.21 3.32 -0.71
C SER A 148 -13.65 3.28 -1.22
N LYS A 149 -13.86 2.90 -2.48
CA LYS A 149 -15.21 2.75 -3.08
C LYS A 149 -16.02 1.67 -2.37
N LEU A 150 -15.43 0.50 -2.18
CA LEU A 150 -16.09 -0.62 -1.51
C LEU A 150 -16.46 -0.29 -0.06
N PHE A 151 -15.58 0.41 0.66
CA PHE A 151 -15.84 0.86 2.02
C PHE A 151 -17.01 1.84 2.07
N LEU A 152 -17.05 2.80 1.13
CA LEU A 152 -18.15 3.75 1.01
C LEU A 152 -19.48 3.02 0.75
N ASP A 153 -19.49 2.09 -0.20
CA ASP A 153 -20.70 1.32 -0.56
C ASP A 153 -21.24 0.53 0.64
N MET A 154 -20.36 -0.06 1.45
CA MET A 154 -20.76 -0.92 2.57
C MET A 154 -21.07 -0.16 3.87
N THR A 155 -20.47 1.01 4.09
CA THR A 155 -20.55 1.71 5.38
C THR A 155 -21.23 3.08 5.30
N SER A 156 -21.39 3.63 4.09
CA SER A 156 -21.78 5.01 3.82
C SER A 156 -20.87 6.04 4.49
N VAL A 157 -19.61 5.69 4.72
CA VAL A 157 -18.57 6.59 5.23
C VAL A 157 -17.48 6.69 4.16
N GLU A 158 -17.05 7.91 3.85
CA GLU A 158 -15.96 8.11 2.90
C GLU A 158 -14.63 7.66 3.52
N LEU A 159 -13.84 6.86 2.79
CA LEU A 159 -12.49 6.46 3.17
C LEU A 159 -11.47 7.11 2.26
N ARG A 160 -10.49 7.80 2.83
CA ARG A 160 -9.42 8.48 2.10
C ARG A 160 -8.06 7.94 2.49
N PHE A 161 -7.18 7.75 1.51
CA PHE A 161 -5.80 7.36 1.75
C PHE A 161 -4.88 8.57 1.64
N GLN A 162 -4.26 8.92 2.76
CA GLN A 162 -3.18 9.90 2.87
C GLN A 162 -1.86 9.16 2.66
N ILE A 163 -1.46 9.03 1.40
CA ILE A 163 -0.23 8.35 0.98
C ILE A 163 0.95 9.28 1.27
N ILE A 164 1.84 8.83 2.15
CA ILE A 164 3.08 9.55 2.48
C ILE A 164 4.20 8.92 1.65
N ALA A 165 4.51 9.52 0.51
CA ALA A 165 5.59 9.08 -0.35
C ALA A 165 6.94 9.38 0.32
N ASP A 166 7.69 8.33 0.60
CA ASP A 166 9.01 8.39 1.25
C ASP A 166 10.17 8.32 0.25
N SER A 167 9.86 8.45 -1.05
CA SER A 167 10.83 8.49 -2.15
C SER A 167 11.95 9.51 -1.93
N ASN A 168 11.60 10.75 -1.59
CA ASN A 168 12.55 11.84 -1.37
C ASN A 168 13.23 11.78 0.01
N PHE A 169 12.59 11.14 0.99
CA PHE A 169 13.11 11.06 2.35
C PHE A 169 14.30 10.10 2.44
N TYR A 170 14.22 8.97 1.72
CA TYR A 170 15.25 7.93 1.76
C TYR A 170 16.31 8.02 0.65
N VAL A 171 16.34 9.12 -0.12
CA VAL A 171 17.31 9.35 -1.21
C VAL A 171 18.75 9.02 -0.81
N ARG A 172 19.24 9.66 0.26
CA ARG A 172 20.61 9.45 0.75
C ARG A 172 20.86 8.05 1.30
N PRO A 173 20.06 7.54 2.26
CA PRO A 173 20.33 6.22 2.85
C PRO A 173 20.17 5.05 1.86
N LEU A 174 19.39 5.23 0.78
CA LEU A 174 19.21 4.19 -0.24
C LEU A 174 20.07 4.39 -1.49
N GLY A 175 20.90 5.44 -1.53
CA GLY A 175 21.76 5.74 -2.68
C GLY A 175 20.96 6.08 -3.96
N SER A 176 19.74 6.57 -3.82
CA SER A 176 18.89 6.98 -4.94
C SER A 176 19.25 8.39 -5.40
N ASP A 177 19.02 8.70 -6.67
CA ASP A 177 19.22 10.06 -7.20
C ASP A 177 18.06 10.99 -6.77
N PRO A 178 18.34 12.18 -6.20
CA PRO A 178 17.31 13.13 -5.79
C PRO A 178 16.39 13.61 -6.92
N ILE A 179 16.93 13.81 -8.13
CA ILE A 179 16.19 14.25 -9.32
C ILE A 179 15.24 13.14 -9.74
N ILE A 180 15.72 11.88 -9.78
CA ILE A 180 14.89 10.72 -10.10
C ILE A 180 13.77 10.55 -9.09
N SER A 181 14.07 10.70 -7.80
CA SER A 181 13.10 10.52 -6.71
C SER A 181 12.01 11.60 -6.72
N SER A 182 12.40 12.84 -7.05
CA SER A 182 11.46 13.96 -7.19
C SER A 182 10.57 13.78 -8.42
N LYS A 183 11.16 13.42 -9.58
CA LYS A 183 10.40 13.12 -10.78
C LYS A 183 9.40 11.98 -10.58
N TYR A 184 9.82 10.92 -9.91
CA TYR A 184 8.95 9.77 -9.62
C TYR A 184 7.74 10.19 -8.75
N LEU A 185 7.94 11.07 -7.77
CA LEU A 185 6.84 11.62 -6.98
C LEU A 185 5.87 12.43 -7.84
N ASP A 186 6.37 13.24 -8.76
CA ASP A 186 5.53 14.02 -9.67
C ASP A 186 4.75 13.12 -10.62
N ASP A 187 5.38 12.06 -11.15
CA ASP A 187 4.73 11.08 -12.02
C ASP A 187 3.65 10.30 -11.26
N LEU A 188 3.86 9.95 -9.98
CA LEU A 188 2.82 9.37 -9.11
C LEU A 188 1.61 10.29 -8.93
N LYS A 189 1.85 11.56 -8.61
CA LYS A 189 0.79 12.57 -8.43
C LYS A 189 0.03 12.79 -9.74
N LYS A 190 0.75 12.89 -10.85
CA LYS A 190 0.18 13.02 -12.20
C LYS A 190 -0.68 11.81 -12.54
N TYR A 191 -0.18 10.59 -12.33
CA TYR A 191 -0.93 9.36 -12.56
C TYR A 191 -2.24 9.33 -11.76
N SER A 192 -2.18 9.68 -10.47
CA SER A 192 -3.36 9.73 -9.59
C SER A 192 -4.43 10.69 -10.12
N LYS A 193 -4.01 11.84 -10.66
CA LYS A 193 -4.91 12.86 -11.22
C LYS A 193 -5.50 12.41 -12.56
N GLU A 194 -4.68 11.88 -13.46
CA GLU A 194 -5.11 11.44 -14.80
C GLU A 194 -6.05 10.24 -14.78
N ASN A 195 -5.97 9.41 -13.73
CA ASN A 195 -6.83 8.23 -13.54
C ASN A 195 -7.97 8.48 -12.54
N GLU A 196 -8.22 9.75 -12.16
CA GLU A 196 -9.37 10.15 -11.32
C GLU A 196 -9.44 9.34 -10.00
N LEU A 197 -8.29 9.16 -9.33
CA LEU A 197 -8.21 8.44 -8.06
C LEU A 197 -8.53 9.38 -6.88
N GLU A 198 -9.79 9.81 -6.81
CA GLU A 198 -10.28 10.92 -5.98
C GLU A 198 -10.08 10.72 -4.47
N ASN A 199 -10.01 9.47 -3.99
CA ASN A 199 -9.85 9.19 -2.56
C ASN A 199 -8.38 9.05 -2.15
N LEU A 200 -7.43 9.29 -3.06
CA LEU A 200 -6.00 9.17 -2.82
C LEU A 200 -5.32 10.54 -2.81
N TYR A 201 -4.57 10.81 -1.74
CA TYR A 201 -3.83 12.05 -1.55
C TYR A 201 -2.36 11.73 -1.33
N ILE A 202 -1.51 12.09 -2.29
CA ILE A 202 -0.06 11.79 -2.26
C ILE A 202 0.72 13.01 -1.74
N HIS A 203 1.41 12.81 -0.62
CA HIS A 203 2.22 13.82 0.07
C HIS A 203 3.68 13.43 0.03
N ASP A 204 4.58 14.43 -0.01
CA ASP A 204 6.01 14.19 0.20
C ASP A 204 6.30 14.09 1.71
N MET A 205 6.93 13.00 2.15
CA MET A 205 7.39 12.83 3.52
C MET A 205 8.35 13.93 3.96
N CYS A 206 9.21 14.43 3.06
CA CYS A 206 10.11 15.54 3.35
C CYS A 206 9.36 16.83 3.70
N ASP A 207 8.23 17.10 3.04
CA ASP A 207 7.42 18.29 3.33
C ASP A 207 6.64 18.14 4.63
N MET A 208 6.22 16.92 4.95
CA MET A 208 5.61 16.60 6.24
C MET A 208 6.60 16.78 7.39
N ALA A 209 7.86 16.39 7.21
CA ALA A 209 8.92 16.53 8.23
C ALA A 209 9.30 17.99 8.53
N LYS A 210 9.10 18.91 7.58
CA LYS A 210 9.41 20.35 7.74
C LYS A 210 8.38 21.11 8.57
N ARG A 211 7.18 20.56 8.82
CA ARG A 211 6.12 21.27 9.55
C ARG A 211 6.41 21.29 11.06
N LYS A 212 6.69 22.48 11.62
CA LYS A 212 7.01 22.73 13.05
C LYS A 212 5.95 22.26 14.05
N HIS A 213 4.71 22.09 13.61
CA HIS A 213 3.66 21.40 14.37
C HIS A 213 2.93 20.46 13.41
N PRO A 214 3.24 19.17 13.43
CA PRO A 214 2.45 18.22 12.67
C PRO A 214 1.06 18.15 13.29
N THR A 215 0.08 18.89 12.76
CA THR A 215 -1.32 18.44 12.76
C THR A 215 -1.42 17.25 11.81
N ILE A 216 -0.66 16.20 12.13
CA ILE A 216 -0.76 14.93 11.44
C ILE A 216 -1.94 14.23 12.10
N PRO A 217 -3.02 13.94 11.35
CA PRO A 217 -4.09 13.11 11.87
C PRO A 217 -3.44 11.83 12.37
N SER A 218 -3.40 11.68 13.70
CA SER A 218 -2.93 10.54 14.47
C SER A 218 -2.28 9.42 13.63
N PHE A 219 -0.98 9.51 13.38
CA PHE A 219 -0.19 8.52 12.63
C PHE A 219 -0.61 7.07 12.94
N PHE A 220 -0.90 6.31 11.90
CA PHE A 220 -0.75 4.87 11.88
C PHE A 220 0.65 4.57 11.36
N LEU A 221 1.60 4.42 12.27
CA LEU A 221 2.84 3.73 11.95
C LEU A 221 2.60 2.23 12.17
N LEU A 222 2.62 1.48 11.09
CA LEU A 222 2.80 0.03 11.05
C LEU A 222 4.24 -0.32 11.52
N LYS A 223 4.56 -0.08 12.80
CA LYS A 223 5.77 -0.49 13.57
C LYS A 223 5.71 0.24 14.93
N ASN A 224 5.80 -0.36 16.12
CA ASN A 224 6.47 -1.57 16.58
C ASN A 224 5.57 -2.31 17.60
N ALA A 225 5.30 -3.58 17.33
CA ALA A 225 5.11 -4.54 18.40
C ALA A 225 6.52 -4.92 18.89
N ARG A 226 6.98 -4.29 19.98
CA ARG A 226 7.80 -5.00 20.95
C ARG A 226 6.86 -5.44 22.07
#